data_AF-X0T159-F1
#
_entry.id   AF-X0T159-F1
#
_cell.length_a   1.000
_cell.length_b   1.000
_cell.length_c   1.000
_cell.angle_alpha   90.00
_cell.angle_beta   90.00
_cell.angle_gamma   90.00
#
_symmetry.space_group_name_H-M   'P 1'
#
loop_
_entity.id
_entity.type
_entity.pdbx_description
1 polymer ?
#
loop_
_entity_poly.entity_id
_entity_poly.type
_entity_poly.pdbx_seq_one_letter_code
_entity_poly.pdbx_strand_id
1 'polypeptide(L)'
;RKDFVDGRAIRGWEKAYRRFVVKDKIWLFGMNPEAWPGFLREYGWQVVEDIGYEELVERYVKPTGRELASLPIERVAYAEKL
;
A
#
# COMPACT_ATOMS: atom_id res chain seq x y z
N ARG A 1 -0.68 -2.43 -4.53
CA ARG A 1 -1.89 -3.21 -4.94
C ARG A 1 -1.66 -3.85 -6.31
N LYS A 2 -2.25 -5.02 -6.59
CA LYS A 2 -2.05 -5.75 -7.84
C LYS A 2 -2.64 -5.05 -9.07
N ASP A 3 -3.86 -4.55 -8.95
CA ASP A 3 -4.59 -3.83 -9.99
C ASP A 3 -3.83 -2.63 -10.57
N PHE A 4 -3.12 -1.87 -9.73
CA PHE A 4 -2.30 -0.74 -10.16
C PHE A 4 -1.06 -1.18 -10.94
N VAL A 5 -0.32 -2.18 -10.42
CA VAL A 5 0.90 -2.70 -11.08
C VAL A 5 0.56 -3.37 -12.42
N ASP A 6 -0.60 -4.02 -12.50
CA ASP A 6 -1.13 -4.61 -13.74
C ASP A 6 -1.72 -3.55 -14.72
N GLY A 7 -1.74 -2.27 -14.36
CA GLY A 7 -2.29 -1.18 -15.19
C GLY A 7 -3.82 -1.16 -15.31
N ARG A 8 -4.53 -1.92 -14.46
CA ARG A 8 -6.00 -2.07 -14.51
C ARG A 8 -6.76 -0.98 -13.75
N ALA A 9 -6.12 -0.33 -12.76
CA ALA A 9 -6.78 0.66 -11.90
C ALA A 9 -5.89 1.87 -11.61
N ILE A 10 -5.60 2.65 -12.66
CA ILE A 10 -4.68 3.80 -12.60
C ILE A 10 -5.33 5.04 -11.95
N ARG A 11 -6.66 5.21 -12.04
CA ARG A 11 -7.45 6.21 -11.27
C ARG A 11 -6.80 7.62 -11.16
N GLY A 12 -6.33 8.22 -12.26
CA GLY A 12 -5.72 9.56 -12.26
C GLY A 12 -4.23 9.61 -11.86
N TRP A 13 -3.59 8.45 -11.72
CA TRP A 13 -2.17 8.31 -11.36
C TRP A 13 -1.29 7.91 -12.55
N GLU A 14 -1.66 8.31 -13.78
CA GLU A 14 -0.98 7.89 -15.02
C GLU A 14 0.50 8.28 -15.04
N LYS A 15 0.82 9.47 -14.50
CA LYS A 15 2.21 9.93 -14.37
C LYS A 15 3.02 9.02 -13.45
N ALA A 16 2.44 8.64 -12.31
CA ALA A 16 3.09 7.75 -11.35
C ALA A 16 3.21 6.32 -11.90
N TYR A 17 2.17 5.80 -12.54
CA TYR A 17 2.21 4.49 -13.21
C TYR A 17 3.31 4.45 -14.28
N ARG A 18 3.35 5.45 -15.17
CA ARG A 18 4.38 5.56 -16.21
C ARG A 18 5.78 5.62 -15.60
N ARG A 19 5.97 6.40 -14.54
CA ARG A 19 7.26 6.54 -13.88
C ARG A 19 7.66 5.24 -13.18
N PHE A 20 6.89 4.80 -12.20
CA PHE A 20 7.30 3.76 -11.25
C PHE A 20 7.12 2.33 -11.75
N VAL A 21 6.15 2.09 -12.64
CA VAL A 21 5.86 0.75 -13.17
C VAL A 21 6.51 0.55 -14.55
N VAL A 22 6.37 1.52 -15.46
CA VAL A 22 6.81 1.36 -16.86
C VAL A 22 8.28 1.74 -17.08
N LYS A 23 8.66 2.97 -16.70
CA LYS A 23 9.98 3.55 -17.00
C LYS A 23 11.04 3.09 -16.01
N ASP A 24 10.86 3.41 -14.74
CA ASP A 24 11.85 3.20 -13.68
C ASP A 24 11.75 1.75 -13.14
N LYS A 25 10.61 1.08 -13.35
CA LYS A 25 10.35 -0.32 -12.98
C LYS A 25 10.71 -0.66 -11.53
N ILE A 26 10.44 0.27 -10.61
CA ILE A 26 10.71 0.08 -9.18
C ILE A 26 9.56 -0.61 -8.45
N TRP A 27 8.34 -0.56 -9.00
CA TRP A 27 7.17 -1.24 -8.43
C TRP A 27 6.89 -2.52 -9.22
N LEU A 28 7.57 -3.59 -8.82
CA LEU A 28 7.60 -4.88 -9.52
C LEU A 28 6.49 -5.84 -9.07
N PHE A 29 6.01 -5.68 -7.83
CA PHE A 29 5.09 -6.61 -7.21
C PHE A 29 3.87 -5.89 -6.64
N GLY A 30 2.71 -6.53 -6.78
CA GLY A 30 1.47 -6.07 -6.18
C GLY A 30 0.59 -7.26 -5.84
N MET A 31 -0.04 -7.20 -4.67
CA MET A 31 -1.03 -8.17 -4.21
C MET A 31 -2.32 -7.44 -3.80
N ASN A 32 -3.44 -8.15 -3.86
CA ASN A 32 -4.70 -7.68 -3.31
C ASN A 32 -4.61 -7.70 -1.77
N PRO A 33 -5.00 -6.63 -1.07
CA PRO A 33 -4.94 -6.57 0.39
C PRO A 33 -5.52 -7.79 1.11
N GLU A 34 -6.61 -8.34 0.57
CA GLU A 34 -7.33 -9.49 1.13
C GLU A 34 -6.48 -10.76 1.18
N ALA A 35 -5.43 -10.85 0.35
CA ALA A 35 -4.50 -11.98 0.32
C ALA A 35 -3.31 -11.83 1.29
N TRP A 36 -3.03 -10.62 1.80
CA TRP A 36 -1.86 -10.36 2.65
C TRP A 36 -1.84 -11.19 3.95
N PRO A 37 -2.97 -11.34 4.70
CA PRO A 37 -2.95 -12.13 5.93
C PRO A 37 -2.70 -13.62 5.69
N GLY A 38 -3.03 -14.13 4.49
CA GLY A 38 -2.67 -15.49 4.09
C GLY A 38 -1.19 -15.60 3.80
N PHE A 39 -0.70 -14.73 2.90
CA PHE A 39 0.69 -14.70 2.48
C PHE A 39 1.66 -14.54 3.66
N LEU A 40 1.41 -13.61 4.58
CA LEU A 40 2.29 -13.35 5.73
C LEU A 40 2.32 -14.51 6.74
N ARG A 41 1.20 -15.24 6.88
CA ARG A 41 1.10 -16.38 7.79
C ARG A 41 2.01 -17.54 7.39
N GLU A 42 2.23 -17.73 6.10
CA GLU A 42 3.18 -18.73 5.59
C GLU A 42 4.62 -18.47 6.08
N TYR A 43 4.91 -17.24 6.49
CA TYR A 43 6.21 -16.82 7.05
C TYR A 43 6.18 -16.63 8.58
N GLY A 44 5.12 -17.08 9.26
CA GLY A 44 4.99 -16.95 10.71
C GLY A 44 4.65 -15.54 11.19
N TRP A 45 3.94 -14.75 10.38
CA TRP A 45 3.45 -13.43 10.76
C TRP A 45 1.92 -13.38 10.78
N GLN A 46 1.37 -12.65 11.74
CA GLN A 46 -0.05 -12.37 11.85
C GLN A 46 -0.31 -10.88 11.63
N VAL A 47 -1.16 -10.56 10.66
CA VAL A 47 -1.63 -9.18 10.45
C VAL A 47 -2.57 -8.80 11.59
N VAL A 48 -2.27 -7.70 12.27
CA VAL A 48 -3.05 -7.15 13.40
C VAL A 48 -3.86 -5.95 12.94
N GLU A 49 -3.28 -5.09 12.10
CA GLU A 49 -3.96 -3.94 11.51
C GLU A 49 -3.59 -3.81 10.03
N ASP A 50 -4.56 -3.42 9.20
CA ASP A 50 -4.37 -3.21 7.77
C ASP A 50 -5.18 -1.99 7.30
N ILE A 51 -4.55 -0.82 7.24
CA ILE A 51 -5.21 0.48 7.02
C ILE A 51 -4.83 1.15 5.71
N GLY A 52 -5.82 1.78 5.08
CA GLY A 52 -5.65 2.56 3.85
C GLY A 52 -5.18 3.99 4.10
N TYR A 53 -4.86 4.71 3.02
CA TYR A 53 -4.29 6.07 3.08
C TYR A 53 -5.14 7.10 3.86
N GLU A 54 -6.48 7.05 3.77
CA GLU A 54 -7.36 8.01 4.46
C GLU A 54 -7.28 7.83 5.98
N GLU A 55 -7.40 6.58 6.43
CA GLU A 55 -7.31 6.22 7.84
C GLU A 55 -5.88 6.42 8.39
N LEU A 56 -4.86 6.14 7.58
CA LEU A 56 -3.47 6.42 7.91
C LEU A 56 -3.25 7.92 8.20
N VAL A 57 -3.78 8.79 7.35
CA VAL A 57 -3.65 10.24 7.53
C VAL A 57 -4.36 10.70 8.80
N GLU A 58 -5.58 10.23 9.01
CA GLU A 58 -6.39 10.63 10.16
C GLU A 58 -5.75 10.20 11.48
N ARG A 59 -5.33 8.94 11.57
CA ARG A 59 -4.83 8.35 12.83
C ARG A 59 -3.38 8.68 13.12
N TYR A 60 -2.52 8.77 12.10
CA TYR A 60 -1.06 8.78 12.29
C TYR A 60 -0.36 10.01 11.75
N VAL A 61 -0.96 10.76 10.81
CA VAL A 61 -0.32 11.98 10.25
C VAL A 61 -0.83 13.21 10.99
N LYS A 62 -2.15 13.47 10.96
CA LYS A 62 -2.74 14.68 11.54
C LYS A 62 -2.35 14.91 13.00
N PRO A 63 -2.35 13.90 13.90
CA PRO A 63 -2.00 14.13 15.31
C PRO A 63 -0.55 14.55 15.54
N THR A 64 0.34 14.32 14.57
CA THR A 64 1.75 14.72 14.68
C THR A 64 1.99 16.19 14.36
N GLY A 65 0.98 16.90 13.82
CA GLY A 65 1.12 18.28 13.33
C GLY A 65 2.00 18.41 12.08
N ARG A 66 2.43 17.30 11.47
CA ARG A 66 3.27 17.29 10.27
C ARG A 66 2.42 17.38 9.01
N GLU A 67 2.89 18.18 8.06
CA GLU A 67 2.36 18.20 6.70
C GLU A 67 3.03 17.10 5.86
N LEU A 68 2.50 15.89 5.96
CA LEU A 68 2.89 14.76 5.11
C LEU A 68 1.77 14.45 4.13
N ALA A 69 2.11 14.35 2.84
CA ALA A 69 1.19 13.84 1.84
C ALA A 69 1.13 12.32 1.92
N SER A 70 -0.07 11.75 1.82
CA SER A 70 -0.26 10.34 1.50
C SER A 70 -0.84 10.18 0.10
N LEU A 71 -0.57 9.04 -0.52
CA LEU A 71 -1.07 8.71 -1.85
C LEU A 71 -2.19 7.67 -1.72
N PRO A 72 -3.27 7.70 -2.53
CA PRO A 72 -4.34 6.71 -2.46
C PRO A 72 -3.91 5.24 -2.64
N ILE A 73 -2.73 5.03 -3.21
CA ILE A 73 -2.12 3.71 -3.38
C ILE A 73 -1.40 3.21 -2.12
N GLU A 74 -1.09 4.10 -1.18
CA GLU A 74 -0.42 3.76 0.08
C GLU A 74 -1.35 3.02 1.03
N ARG A 75 -0.75 2.06 1.72
CA ARG A 75 -1.42 1.16 2.65
C ARG A 75 -0.37 0.68 3.63
N VAL A 76 -0.71 0.61 4.91
CA VAL A 76 0.18 0.14 5.96
C VAL A 76 -0.47 -1.05 6.64
N ALA A 77 0.31 -2.12 6.81
CA ALA A 77 -0.08 -3.28 7.59
C ALA A 77 0.86 -3.40 8.79
N TYR A 78 0.29 -3.43 10.00
CA TYR A 78 1.00 -3.79 11.21
C TYR A 78 0.82 -5.30 11.44
N ALA A 79 1.93 -6.00 11.63
CA ALA A 79 1.95 -7.44 11.81
C ALA A 79 2.91 -7.84 12.93
N GLU A 80 2.54 -8.89 13.65
CA GLU A 80 3.32 -9.45 14.75
C GLU A 80 3.85 -10.83 14.35
N LYS A 81 5.03 -11.16 14.86
CA LYS A 81 5.65 -12.46 14.61
C LYS A 81 5.07 -13.49 15.58
N LEU A 82 4.68 -14.64 15.04
CA LEU A 82 4.21 -15.81 15.80
C LEU A 82 5.37 -16.54 16.48
#